data_AF-A0A973F355-F1
#
_entry.id   AF-A0A973F355-F1
#
_cell.length_a   1.000
_cell.length_b   1.000
_cell.length_c   1.000
_cell.angle_alpha   90.00
_cell.angle_beta   90.00
_cell.angle_gamma   90.00
#
_symmetry.space_group_name_H-M   'P 1'
#
loop_
_entity.id
_entity.type
_entity.pdbx_description
1 polymer ?
#
loop_
_entity_poly.entity_id
_entity_poly.type
_entity_poly.pdbx_seq_one_letter_code
_entity_poly.pdbx_strand_id
1 'polypeptide(L)'
;MHFPTVQEQLDIIRKNSVEILSEEELEKIRLQISLDGGKRSHDLNRMMKNGKGSHDIVSRNIALIRHKEKITGLKILHIKGTFTQSSAPINQMMIEFYDKNQLNYSITPATSSPKINDSERITVDEVENQVKEMCNKWFYLLNFDIISENKLIIDAIKTIFLNNIKSRPCSAGIEIIAIGVDGSIYPCHRLFGQKDHVIGDIYNGLNLYSAHLNKYYISASNNKEHCKKCGFLYLCPGSCPAESAINKDTEYIDIVYCVFYSTLFRECLSNIVSLKKNNIDKYNTLIDKLISNNKHDNNKPYSCFEIINQNNNHMLHPEILIFKRKDDIRSIDLGNEALLYRENSGIRYVANATLMVIWSLIDGCITGENIAKKIATICEVPVADIENDIYEQFCTLYDLGFIESIPFE
;
A
#
# COMPACT_ATOMS: atom_id res chain seq x y z
N MET A 1 5.64 14.28 -13.43
CA MET A 1 5.31 15.57 -12.77
C MET A 1 4.70 15.27 -11.42
N HIS A 2 5.33 15.68 -10.32
CA HIS A 2 4.71 15.60 -8.99
C HIS A 2 3.77 16.80 -8.84
N PHE A 3 2.47 16.54 -8.79
CA PHE A 3 1.46 17.57 -8.55
C PHE A 3 1.40 17.89 -7.05
N PRO A 4 1.40 19.17 -6.62
CA PRO A 4 1.08 19.51 -5.25
C PRO A 4 -0.25 18.88 -4.82
N THR A 5 -0.19 18.06 -3.78
CA THR A 5 -1.38 17.47 -3.16
C THR A 5 -1.74 18.28 -1.93
N VAL A 6 -2.94 18.82 -1.92
CA VAL A 6 -3.51 19.54 -0.77
C VAL A 6 -4.40 18.55 -0.02
N GLN A 7 -4.04 18.26 1.23
CA GLN A 7 -4.88 17.47 2.13
C GLN A 7 -5.57 18.39 3.13
N GLU A 8 -6.89 18.41 3.09
CA GLU A 8 -7.70 19.28 3.95
C GLU A 8 -8.95 18.56 4.45
N GLN A 9 -9.44 18.94 5.63
CA GLN A 9 -10.75 18.51 6.13
C GLN A 9 -11.90 19.25 5.41
N LEU A 10 -11.59 20.28 4.63
CA LEU A 10 -12.51 21.19 3.91
C LEU A 10 -13.60 21.85 4.76
N ASP A 11 -13.49 21.87 6.08
CA ASP A 11 -14.34 22.70 6.93
C ASP A 11 -14.05 24.21 6.77
N ILE A 12 -12.90 24.55 6.19
CA ILE A 12 -12.42 25.92 5.96
C ILE A 12 -12.55 26.36 4.49
N ILE A 13 -12.76 25.43 3.54
CA ILE A 13 -13.02 25.80 2.14
C ILE A 13 -14.36 26.52 2.07
N ARG A 14 -14.28 27.85 1.92
CA ARG A 14 -15.42 28.68 1.54
C ARG A 14 -15.78 28.33 0.10
N LYS A 15 -17.07 28.42 -0.24
CA LYS A 15 -17.60 28.19 -1.60
C LYS A 15 -16.71 28.80 -2.70
N ASN A 16 -16.16 29.99 -2.43
CA ASN A 16 -15.32 30.72 -3.36
C ASN A 16 -13.95 30.06 -3.61
N SER A 17 -13.34 29.34 -2.66
CA SER A 17 -11.95 28.88 -2.81
C SER A 17 -11.74 27.85 -3.92
N VAL A 18 -12.72 26.98 -4.19
CA VAL A 18 -12.69 26.03 -5.31
C VAL A 18 -13.26 26.64 -6.59
N GLU A 19 -14.18 27.60 -6.47
CA GLU A 19 -14.73 28.30 -7.63
C GLU A 19 -13.72 29.25 -8.29
N ILE A 20 -12.78 29.82 -7.50
CA ILE A 20 -11.75 30.77 -7.95
C ILE A 20 -10.63 30.11 -8.76
N LEU A 21 -10.32 28.84 -8.50
CA LEU A 21 -9.23 28.15 -9.22
C LEU A 21 -9.59 27.95 -10.69
N SER A 22 -8.70 28.40 -11.57
CA SER A 22 -8.78 28.17 -13.01
C SER A 22 -8.54 26.69 -13.35
N GLU A 23 -8.95 26.26 -14.55
CA GLU A 23 -8.71 24.87 -15.00
C GLU A 23 -7.22 24.50 -15.00
N GLU A 24 -6.36 25.43 -15.42
CA GLU A 24 -4.90 25.25 -15.43
C GLU A 24 -4.32 25.07 -14.01
N GLU A 25 -4.92 25.72 -13.01
CA GLU A 25 -4.54 25.53 -11.60
C GLU A 25 -5.06 24.20 -11.06
N LEU A 26 -6.29 23.83 -11.43
CA LEU A 26 -6.90 22.56 -11.03
C LEU A 26 -6.15 21.35 -11.57
N GLU A 27 -5.63 21.42 -12.80
CA GLU A 27 -4.79 20.36 -13.38
C GLU A 27 -3.53 20.08 -12.54
N LYS A 28 -2.99 21.14 -11.94
CA LYS A 28 -1.75 21.10 -11.17
C LYS A 28 -1.92 20.60 -9.74
N ILE A 29 -3.14 20.43 -9.25
CA ILE A 29 -3.39 20.03 -7.86
C ILE A 29 -4.09 18.69 -7.76
N ARG A 30 -3.92 18.03 -6.61
CA ARG A 30 -4.78 16.93 -6.16
C ARG A 30 -5.34 17.30 -4.79
N LEU A 31 -6.64 17.09 -4.59
CA LEU A 31 -7.35 17.37 -3.35
C LEU A 31 -7.63 16.06 -2.63
N GLN A 32 -7.08 15.91 -1.42
CA GLN A 32 -7.47 14.84 -0.52
C GLN A 32 -8.39 15.38 0.57
N ILE A 33 -9.64 14.91 0.60
CA ILE A 33 -10.63 15.30 1.59
C ILE A 33 -10.74 14.23 2.66
N SER A 34 -10.74 14.65 3.91
CA SER A 34 -11.03 13.76 5.02
C SER A 34 -12.54 13.56 5.23
N LEU A 35 -13.00 12.31 5.15
CA LEU A 35 -14.39 11.93 5.42
C LEU A 35 -14.43 10.53 6.05
N ASP A 36 -14.75 10.41 7.34
CA ASP A 36 -14.74 9.13 8.06
C ASP A 36 -16.08 8.36 7.93
N GLY A 37 -16.70 8.40 6.75
CA GLY A 37 -18.00 7.79 6.47
C GLY A 37 -19.20 8.72 6.66
N GLY A 38 -20.34 8.13 7.00
CA GLY A 38 -21.60 8.86 7.18
C GLY A 38 -21.57 9.83 8.37
N LYS A 39 -22.61 10.68 8.46
CA LYS A 39 -22.70 11.78 9.42
C LYS A 39 -22.33 11.40 10.85
N ARG A 40 -22.89 10.30 11.36
CA ARG A 40 -22.61 9.82 12.72
C ARG A 40 -21.12 9.53 12.93
N SER A 41 -20.52 8.68 12.10
CA SER A 41 -19.11 8.28 12.22
C SER A 41 -18.16 9.45 12.04
N HIS A 42 -18.43 10.33 11.08
CA HIS A 42 -17.64 11.52 10.84
C HIS A 42 -17.73 12.52 12.00
N ASP A 43 -18.95 12.90 12.41
CA ASP A 43 -19.15 13.96 13.41
C ASP A 43 -18.68 13.55 14.82
N LEU A 44 -18.56 12.24 15.10
CA LEU A 44 -17.93 11.74 16.34
C LEU A 44 -16.45 12.11 16.45
N ASN A 45 -15.71 11.97 15.36
CA ASN A 45 -14.24 12.16 15.35
C ASN A 45 -13.82 13.55 14.84
N ARG A 46 -14.69 14.22 14.08
CA ARG A 46 -14.37 15.46 13.34
C ARG A 46 -15.29 16.61 13.74
N MET A 47 -15.23 16.98 15.00
CA MET A 47 -15.92 18.14 15.54
C MET A 47 -15.14 19.43 15.24
N MET A 48 -15.87 20.48 14.89
CA MET A 48 -15.33 21.84 14.82
C MET A 48 -15.08 22.39 16.23
N LYS A 49 -14.32 23.49 16.34
CA LYS A 49 -14.02 24.16 17.63
C LYS A 49 -15.26 24.54 18.44
N ASN A 50 -16.41 24.73 17.79
CA ASN A 50 -17.68 25.06 18.43
C ASN A 50 -18.48 23.82 18.87
N GLY A 51 -17.90 22.61 18.80
CA GLY A 51 -18.52 21.35 19.18
C GLY A 51 -19.51 20.78 18.16
N LYS A 52 -19.75 21.45 17.03
CA LYS A 52 -20.63 20.94 15.97
C LYS A 52 -19.87 20.02 15.03
N GLY A 53 -20.55 18.99 14.53
CA GLY A 53 -20.04 18.10 13.49
C GLY A 53 -19.75 18.82 12.17
N SER A 54 -18.76 18.33 11.42
CA SER A 54 -18.31 18.92 10.15
C SER A 54 -18.84 18.21 8.89
N HIS A 55 -19.49 17.05 9.03
CA HIS A 55 -19.89 16.20 7.90
C HIS A 55 -20.71 16.91 6.82
N ASP A 56 -21.70 17.72 7.20
CA ASP A 56 -22.60 18.36 6.23
C ASP A 56 -21.88 19.45 5.42
N ILE A 57 -20.89 20.10 6.02
CA ILE A 57 -20.04 21.09 5.35
C ILE A 57 -19.12 20.36 4.35
N VAL A 58 -18.46 19.30 4.80
CA VAL A 58 -17.58 18.48 3.96
C VAL A 58 -18.33 17.88 2.78
N SER A 59 -19.52 17.30 3.02
CA SER A 59 -20.37 16.71 1.98
C SER A 59 -20.80 17.74 0.94
N ARG A 60 -21.15 18.96 1.37
CA ARG A 60 -21.47 20.06 0.45
C ARG A 60 -20.26 20.44 -0.41
N ASN A 61 -19.07 20.50 0.17
CA ASN A 61 -17.84 20.86 -0.55
C ASN A 61 -17.40 19.77 -1.53
N ILE A 62 -17.58 18.49 -1.17
CA ILE A 62 -17.41 17.36 -2.10
C ILE A 62 -18.33 17.53 -3.32
N ALA A 63 -19.61 17.85 -3.12
CA ALA A 63 -20.55 18.05 -4.23
C ALA A 63 -20.14 19.22 -5.15
N LEU A 64 -19.61 20.31 -4.60
CA LEU A 64 -19.09 21.45 -5.37
C LEU A 64 -17.88 21.06 -6.22
N ILE A 65 -16.91 20.36 -5.64
CA ILE A 65 -15.73 19.86 -6.36
C ILE A 65 -16.16 18.89 -7.47
N ARG A 66 -17.10 17.98 -7.18
CA ARG A 66 -17.63 17.05 -8.18
C ARG A 66 -18.34 17.71 -9.33
N HIS A 67 -19.06 18.79 -9.06
CA HIS A 67 -19.66 19.59 -10.12
C HIS A 67 -18.59 20.20 -11.03
N LYS A 68 -17.49 20.71 -10.45
CA LYS A 68 -16.33 21.20 -11.23
C LYS A 68 -15.67 20.09 -12.04
N GLU A 69 -15.37 18.93 -11.45
CA GLU A 69 -14.80 17.78 -12.17
C GLU A 69 -15.65 17.34 -13.37
N LYS A 70 -16.99 17.41 -13.25
CA LYS A 70 -17.90 17.09 -14.36
C LYS A 70 -17.84 18.11 -15.49
N ILE A 71 -17.64 19.39 -15.18
CA ILE A 71 -17.56 20.47 -16.18
C ILE A 71 -16.20 20.43 -16.89
N THR A 72 -15.11 20.26 -16.13
CA THR A 72 -13.74 20.36 -16.66
C THR A 72 -13.20 19.02 -17.17
N GLY A 73 -13.82 17.90 -16.79
CA GLY A 73 -13.30 16.56 -17.05
C GLY A 73 -12.11 16.15 -16.18
N LEU A 74 -11.65 17.03 -15.28
CA LEU A 74 -10.50 16.77 -14.40
C LEU A 74 -10.89 15.83 -13.26
N LYS A 75 -9.98 14.92 -12.89
CA LYS A 75 -10.09 14.08 -11.68
C LYS A 75 -9.05 14.53 -10.67
N ILE A 76 -9.46 15.42 -9.78
CA ILE A 76 -8.61 16.02 -8.74
C ILE A 76 -8.92 15.49 -7.35
N LEU A 77 -10.09 14.89 -7.15
CA LEU A 77 -10.62 14.55 -5.85
C LEU A 77 -10.28 13.12 -5.40
N HIS A 78 -9.69 13.00 -4.22
CA HIS A 78 -9.50 11.77 -3.47
C HIS A 78 -10.11 11.89 -2.08
N ILE A 79 -10.79 10.85 -1.62
CA ILE A 79 -11.42 10.83 -0.30
C ILE A 79 -10.69 9.83 0.57
N LYS A 80 -10.25 10.31 1.74
CA LYS A 80 -9.56 9.48 2.72
C LYS A 80 -10.32 9.51 4.04
N GLY A 81 -10.81 8.36 4.47
CA GLY A 81 -11.41 8.18 5.78
C GLY A 81 -10.46 7.50 6.76
N THR A 82 -10.76 7.66 8.04
CA THR A 82 -10.17 6.88 9.13
C THR A 82 -11.28 6.20 9.91
N PHE A 83 -11.18 4.89 10.13
CA PHE A 83 -12.14 4.16 10.96
C PHE A 83 -11.58 3.83 12.34
N THR A 84 -12.49 3.82 13.30
CA THR A 84 -12.29 3.57 14.73
C THR A 84 -13.34 2.57 15.21
N GLN A 85 -13.27 2.15 16.48
CA GLN A 85 -14.27 1.29 17.12
C GLN A 85 -15.72 1.81 16.96
N SER A 86 -15.89 3.13 16.90
CA SER A 86 -17.20 3.80 16.82
C SER A 86 -17.68 4.07 15.38
N SER A 87 -16.87 3.70 14.38
CA SER A 87 -17.20 3.89 12.97
C SER A 87 -18.25 2.90 12.49
N ALA A 88 -19.00 3.27 11.46
CA ALA A 88 -19.86 2.32 10.75
C ALA A 88 -18.99 1.24 10.07
N PRO A 89 -19.56 0.08 9.70
CA PRO A 89 -18.83 -0.93 8.95
C PRO A 89 -18.22 -0.39 7.64
N ILE A 90 -16.97 -0.75 7.34
CA ILE A 90 -16.24 -0.26 6.15
C ILE A 90 -17.01 -0.51 4.85
N ASN A 91 -17.58 -1.69 4.68
CA ASN A 91 -18.35 -2.06 3.50
C ASN A 91 -19.57 -1.14 3.29
N GLN A 92 -20.29 -0.79 4.35
CA GLN A 92 -21.41 0.14 4.29
C GLN A 92 -20.94 1.54 3.89
N MET A 93 -19.88 2.06 4.53
CA MET A 93 -19.33 3.38 4.19
C MET A 93 -18.87 3.44 2.73
N MET A 94 -18.19 2.39 2.25
CA MET A 94 -17.77 2.27 0.85
C MET A 94 -18.95 2.32 -0.11
N ILE A 95 -20.01 1.54 0.15
CA ILE A 95 -21.19 1.48 -0.74
C ILE A 95 -21.92 2.81 -0.77
N GLU A 96 -22.23 3.37 0.41
CA GLU A 96 -22.93 4.66 0.51
C GLU A 96 -22.16 5.78 -0.20
N PHE A 97 -20.83 5.75 -0.11
CA PHE A 97 -20.01 6.76 -0.74
C PHE A 97 -19.94 6.59 -2.26
N TYR A 98 -19.80 5.35 -2.72
CA TYR A 98 -19.78 5.02 -4.15
C TYR A 98 -21.11 5.36 -4.82
N ASP A 99 -22.23 4.97 -4.22
CA ASP A 99 -23.59 5.23 -4.72
C ASP A 99 -23.84 6.75 -4.88
N LYS A 100 -23.49 7.55 -3.86
CA LYS A 100 -23.73 9.00 -3.88
C LYS A 100 -22.81 9.77 -4.82
N ASN A 101 -21.54 9.36 -4.93
CA ASN A 101 -20.51 10.22 -5.52
C ASN A 101 -19.79 9.62 -6.73
N GLN A 102 -19.90 8.31 -6.97
CA GLN A 102 -19.09 7.55 -7.92
C GLN A 102 -17.60 7.88 -7.77
N LEU A 103 -17.13 7.86 -6.53
CA LEU A 103 -15.77 8.26 -6.16
C LEU A 103 -15.03 7.15 -5.44
N ASN A 104 -13.72 7.19 -5.58
CA ASN A 104 -12.80 6.38 -4.80
C ASN A 104 -12.79 6.83 -3.35
N TYR A 105 -13.03 5.86 -2.47
CA TYR A 105 -12.94 6.00 -1.03
C TYR A 105 -11.79 5.12 -0.53
N SER A 106 -10.74 5.75 0.01
CA SER A 106 -9.68 5.04 0.73
C SER A 106 -9.96 5.18 2.22
N ILE A 107 -9.93 4.08 2.95
CA ILE A 107 -10.13 4.10 4.40
C ILE A 107 -9.06 3.26 5.08
N THR A 108 -8.52 3.75 6.19
CA THR A 108 -7.48 3.07 6.98
C THR A 108 -7.85 3.11 8.46
N PRO A 109 -7.43 2.13 9.27
CA PRO A 109 -7.68 2.16 10.70
C PRO A 109 -6.96 3.36 11.32
N ALA A 110 -7.50 3.88 12.40
CA ALA A 110 -6.78 4.83 13.24
C ALA A 110 -5.53 4.13 13.82
N THR A 111 -4.35 4.60 13.44
CA THR A 111 -3.08 4.08 13.96
C THR A 111 -2.82 4.59 15.36
N SER A 112 -1.88 3.96 16.06
CA SER A 112 -1.39 4.43 17.35
C SER A 112 -1.04 5.91 17.32
N SER A 113 -1.73 6.70 18.14
CA SER A 113 -1.40 8.10 18.37
C SER A 113 -1.41 8.32 19.87
N PRO A 114 -0.47 9.08 20.43
CA PRO A 114 -0.50 9.46 21.85
C PRO A 114 -1.76 10.26 22.22
N LYS A 115 -2.58 10.65 21.24
CA LYS A 115 -3.86 11.36 21.42
C LYS A 115 -5.11 10.47 21.37
N ILE A 116 -4.98 9.19 21.03
CA ILE A 116 -6.12 8.25 20.95
C ILE A 116 -6.10 7.40 22.21
N ASN A 117 -7.21 7.39 22.95
CA ASN A 117 -7.41 6.46 24.06
C ASN A 117 -7.47 5.03 23.51
N ASP A 118 -6.84 4.07 24.18
CA ASP A 118 -6.85 2.67 23.73
C ASP A 118 -8.28 2.11 23.60
N SER A 119 -9.26 2.64 24.36
CA SER A 119 -10.69 2.28 24.25
C SER A 119 -11.39 2.76 22.97
N GLU A 120 -10.80 3.71 22.25
CA GLU A 120 -11.33 4.23 20.97
C GLU A 120 -10.70 3.50 19.78
N ARG A 121 -9.65 2.71 20.02
CA ARG A 121 -9.02 1.89 19.00
C ARG A 121 -9.91 0.71 18.67
N ILE A 122 -9.99 0.44 17.37
CA ILE A 122 -10.63 -0.76 16.88
C ILE A 122 -9.79 -1.97 17.27
N THR A 123 -10.46 -3.07 17.64
CA THR A 123 -9.77 -4.32 17.99
C THR A 123 -9.23 -5.02 16.75
N VAL A 124 -8.25 -5.92 16.95
CA VAL A 124 -7.66 -6.73 15.88
C VAL A 124 -8.73 -7.57 15.17
N ASP A 125 -9.59 -8.25 15.92
CA ASP A 125 -10.64 -9.11 15.37
C ASP A 125 -11.66 -8.31 14.55
N GLU A 126 -12.00 -7.10 14.99
CA GLU A 126 -12.92 -6.24 14.25
C GLU A 126 -12.29 -5.70 12.97
N VAL A 127 -11.00 -5.36 12.98
CA VAL A 127 -10.27 -4.95 11.76
C VAL A 127 -10.28 -6.10 10.75
N GLU A 128 -9.93 -7.30 11.18
CA GLU A 128 -9.93 -8.48 10.31
C GLU A 128 -11.32 -8.72 9.70
N ASN A 129 -12.36 -8.73 10.53
CA ASN A 129 -13.74 -8.92 10.07
C ASN A 129 -14.19 -7.82 9.10
N GLN A 130 -13.96 -6.55 9.41
CA GLN A 130 -14.39 -5.45 8.55
C GLN A 130 -13.64 -5.40 7.21
N VAL A 131 -12.34 -5.70 7.19
CA VAL A 131 -11.55 -5.78 5.95
C VAL A 131 -12.00 -6.96 5.10
N LYS A 132 -12.27 -8.12 5.72
CA LYS A 132 -12.83 -9.29 5.04
C LYS A 132 -14.17 -9.00 4.40
N GLU A 133 -15.10 -8.42 5.14
CA GLU A 133 -16.41 -8.05 4.61
C GLU A 133 -16.31 -7.00 3.50
N MET A 134 -15.42 -6.02 3.63
CA MET A 134 -15.15 -5.02 2.59
C MET A 134 -14.69 -5.68 1.29
N CYS A 135 -13.67 -6.54 1.34
CA CYS A 135 -13.15 -7.22 0.16
C CYS A 135 -14.22 -8.10 -0.49
N ASN A 136 -14.84 -9.00 0.27
CA ASN A 136 -15.88 -9.91 -0.24
C ASN A 136 -17.05 -9.14 -0.87
N LYS A 137 -17.50 -8.06 -0.22
CA LYS A 137 -18.59 -7.24 -0.74
C LYS A 137 -18.19 -6.50 -2.01
N TRP A 138 -16.97 -5.96 -2.09
CA TRP A 138 -16.48 -5.29 -3.29
C TRP A 138 -16.38 -6.25 -4.48
N PHE A 139 -15.81 -7.45 -4.30
CA PHE A 139 -15.73 -8.44 -5.37
C PHE A 139 -17.10 -8.97 -5.80
N TYR A 140 -18.03 -9.16 -4.85
CA TYR A 140 -19.42 -9.48 -5.17
C TYR A 140 -20.05 -8.39 -6.06
N LEU A 141 -19.97 -7.13 -5.66
CA LEU A 141 -20.54 -6.01 -6.41
C LEU A 141 -19.82 -5.78 -7.76
N LEU A 142 -18.51 -6.02 -7.81
CA LEU A 142 -17.72 -5.97 -9.04
C LEU A 142 -18.29 -6.97 -10.05
N ASN A 143 -18.59 -8.19 -9.61
CA ASN A 143 -19.12 -9.26 -10.46
C ASN A 143 -20.48 -8.92 -11.11
N PHE A 144 -21.23 -7.96 -10.55
CA PHE A 144 -22.49 -7.45 -11.08
C PHE A 144 -22.38 -6.05 -11.71
N ASP A 145 -21.16 -5.56 -11.95
CA ASP A 145 -20.90 -4.22 -12.53
C ASP A 145 -21.47 -3.05 -11.70
N ILE A 146 -21.75 -3.28 -10.42
CA ILE A 146 -22.31 -2.25 -9.51
C ILE A 146 -21.20 -1.31 -9.05
N ILE A 147 -19.98 -1.83 -8.85
CA ILE A 147 -18.80 -1.06 -8.47
C ILE A 147 -17.63 -1.47 -9.36
N SER A 148 -16.73 -0.53 -9.63
CA SER A 148 -15.52 -0.82 -10.43
C SER A 148 -14.25 -0.18 -9.90
N GLU A 149 -14.34 0.58 -8.80
CA GLU A 149 -13.20 1.27 -8.22
C GLU A 149 -13.26 1.22 -6.69
N ASN A 150 -12.14 0.85 -6.09
CA ASN A 150 -11.82 1.05 -4.67
C ASN A 150 -10.31 1.14 -4.60
N LYS A 151 -9.76 2.31 -4.28
CA LYS A 151 -8.31 2.54 -4.34
C LYS A 151 -7.51 1.53 -3.51
N LEU A 152 -7.99 1.21 -2.31
CA LEU A 152 -7.27 0.31 -1.40
C LEU A 152 -7.19 -1.11 -1.96
N ILE A 153 -8.32 -1.65 -2.41
CA ILE A 153 -8.37 -2.98 -3.03
C ILE A 153 -7.57 -2.96 -4.33
N ILE A 154 -7.82 -2.00 -5.22
CA ILE A 154 -7.12 -1.87 -6.50
C ILE A 154 -5.60 -1.78 -6.31
N ASP A 155 -5.12 -0.98 -5.36
CA ASP A 155 -3.69 -0.88 -5.06
C ASP A 155 -3.14 -2.21 -4.53
N ALA A 156 -3.89 -2.93 -3.69
CA ALA A 156 -3.49 -4.27 -3.23
C ALA A 156 -3.41 -5.28 -4.39
N ILE A 157 -4.38 -5.30 -5.29
CA ILE A 157 -4.36 -6.13 -6.50
C ILE A 157 -3.16 -5.75 -7.38
N LYS A 158 -2.92 -4.46 -7.57
CA LYS A 158 -1.75 -3.97 -8.32
C LYS A 158 -0.44 -4.45 -7.70
N THR A 159 -0.30 -4.40 -6.39
CA THR A 159 0.90 -4.93 -5.71
C THR A 159 1.07 -6.42 -5.95
N ILE A 160 -0.02 -7.20 -5.89
CA ILE A 160 0.00 -8.64 -6.17
C ILE A 160 0.43 -8.95 -7.62
N PHE A 161 -0.09 -8.20 -8.61
CA PHE A 161 0.04 -8.54 -10.03
C PHE A 161 1.17 -7.82 -10.78
N LEU A 162 1.65 -6.68 -10.28
CA LEU A 162 2.54 -5.79 -11.03
C LEU A 162 3.93 -5.68 -10.43
N ASN A 163 4.24 -6.55 -9.46
CA ASN A 163 5.52 -6.57 -8.79
C ASN A 163 5.92 -5.19 -8.23
N ASN A 164 4.95 -4.41 -7.75
CA ASN A 164 5.20 -3.10 -7.14
C ASN A 164 5.63 -3.29 -5.68
N ILE A 165 6.70 -4.07 -5.48
CA ILE A 165 7.27 -4.37 -4.17
C ILE A 165 7.85 -3.08 -3.61
N LYS A 166 7.44 -2.75 -2.39
CA LYS A 166 7.99 -1.62 -1.65
C LYS A 166 8.69 -2.15 -0.41
N SER A 167 9.97 -1.79 -0.25
CA SER A 167 10.74 -2.17 0.95
C SER A 167 10.32 -1.39 2.21
N ARG A 168 9.57 -0.29 2.03
CA ARG A 168 9.13 0.64 3.07
C ARG A 168 7.71 1.16 2.78
N PRO A 169 6.91 1.49 3.81
CA PRO A 169 5.53 1.99 3.64
C PRO A 169 5.45 3.41 3.13
N CYS A 170 6.49 4.22 3.38
CA CYS A 170 6.61 5.57 2.86
C CYS A 170 8.08 5.99 2.79
N SER A 171 8.34 7.08 2.07
CA SER A 171 9.67 7.68 1.91
C SER A 171 9.97 8.76 2.96
N ALA A 172 9.39 8.66 4.18
CA ALA A 172 9.59 9.63 5.25
C ALA A 172 11.08 9.77 5.62
N GLY A 173 11.59 11.01 5.59
CA GLY A 173 13.01 11.31 5.82
C GLY A 173 13.96 10.95 4.67
N ILE A 174 13.43 10.48 3.54
CA ILE A 174 14.21 10.12 2.34
C ILE A 174 13.82 11.01 1.17
N GLU A 175 12.57 10.87 0.69
CA GLU A 175 12.01 11.66 -0.41
C GLU A 175 10.87 12.56 0.08
N ILE A 176 10.38 12.31 1.30
CA ILE A 176 9.32 13.09 1.95
C ILE A 176 9.91 13.74 3.19
N ILE A 177 9.69 15.04 3.31
CA ILE A 177 9.93 15.83 4.52
C ILE A 177 8.66 16.62 4.86
N ALA A 178 8.57 17.10 6.09
CA ALA A 178 7.48 17.96 6.53
C ALA A 178 8.05 19.20 7.21
N ILE A 179 7.49 20.37 6.88
CA ILE A 179 7.92 21.65 7.45
C ILE A 179 6.86 22.09 8.47
N GLY A 180 7.28 22.29 9.71
CA GLY A 180 6.46 22.82 10.79
C GLY A 180 6.18 24.31 10.62
N VAL A 181 5.12 24.80 11.27
CA VAL A 181 4.75 26.24 11.23
C VAL A 181 5.81 27.15 11.87
N ASP A 182 6.68 26.59 12.71
CA ASP A 182 7.82 27.24 13.33
C ASP A 182 9.07 27.27 12.42
N GLY A 183 8.99 26.67 11.22
CA GLY A 183 10.11 26.55 10.30
C GLY A 183 11.01 25.34 10.53
N SER A 184 10.74 24.53 11.56
CA SER A 184 11.48 23.28 11.80
C SER A 184 11.14 22.25 10.73
N ILE A 185 12.14 21.49 10.25
CA ILE A 185 11.94 20.43 9.26
C ILE A 185 11.99 19.07 9.95
N TYR A 186 11.06 18.19 9.59
CA TYR A 186 10.88 16.85 10.13
C TYR A 186 10.86 15.79 9.01
N PRO A 187 11.18 14.52 9.30
CA PRO A 187 11.03 13.40 8.37
C PRO A 187 9.60 13.18 7.89
N CYS A 188 8.60 13.47 8.74
CA CYS A 188 7.20 13.48 8.35
C CYS A 188 6.35 14.29 9.33
N HIS A 189 5.12 14.61 8.92
CA HIS A 189 4.17 15.43 9.69
C HIS A 189 3.77 14.81 11.04
N ARG A 190 3.88 13.48 11.20
CA ARG A 190 3.52 12.79 12.45
C ARG A 190 4.48 13.12 13.61
N LEU A 191 5.65 13.67 13.29
CA LEU A 191 6.72 13.98 14.25
C LEU A 191 6.74 15.46 14.65
N PHE A 192 5.78 16.26 14.19
CA PHE A 192 5.69 17.66 14.59
C PHE A 192 5.66 17.81 16.11
N GLY A 193 6.49 18.74 16.61
CA GLY A 193 6.68 18.97 18.04
C GLY A 193 7.69 18.04 18.74
N GLN A 194 8.14 16.97 18.08
CA GLN A 194 9.15 16.06 18.62
C GLN A 194 10.56 16.56 18.30
N LYS A 195 11.14 17.38 19.18
CA LYS A 195 12.42 18.06 18.93
C LYS A 195 13.58 17.13 18.57
N ASP A 196 13.60 15.91 19.13
CA ASP A 196 14.62 14.89 18.86
C ASP A 196 14.61 14.36 17.40
N HIS A 197 13.56 14.68 16.64
CA HIS A 197 13.38 14.26 15.26
C HIS A 197 13.46 15.42 14.25
N VAL A 198 13.93 16.60 14.68
CA VAL A 198 14.18 17.74 13.77
C VAL A 198 15.40 17.42 12.92
N ILE A 199 15.26 17.56 11.60
CA ILE A 199 16.28 17.27 10.59
C ILE A 199 16.76 18.53 9.85
N GLY A 200 16.49 19.72 10.39
CA GLY A 200 16.87 21.00 9.81
C GLY A 200 15.84 22.08 10.09
N ASP A 201 16.01 23.23 9.47
CA ASP A 201 15.06 24.34 9.52
C ASP A 201 15.11 25.14 8.20
N ILE A 202 14.10 25.97 7.95
CA ILE A 202 14.00 26.74 6.70
C ILE A 202 15.09 27.80 6.52
N TYR A 203 15.80 28.19 7.59
CA TYR A 203 16.84 29.22 7.54
C TYR A 203 18.21 28.60 7.26
N ASN A 204 18.50 27.45 7.85
CA ASN A 204 19.78 26.75 7.73
C ASN A 204 19.76 25.56 6.76
N GLY A 205 18.58 25.17 6.29
CA GLY A 205 18.39 24.04 5.38
C GLY A 205 18.32 22.67 6.07
N LEU A 206 18.37 21.62 5.25
CA LEU A 206 18.30 20.23 5.70
C LEU A 206 19.65 19.74 6.23
N ASN A 207 19.62 19.12 7.41
CA ASN A 207 20.68 18.26 7.91
C ASN A 207 20.37 16.80 7.51
N LEU A 208 20.69 16.43 6.25
CA LEU A 208 20.43 15.09 5.72
C LEU A 208 21.06 13.97 6.57
N TYR A 209 22.22 14.25 7.19
CA TYR A 209 22.91 13.30 8.05
C TYR A 209 22.05 12.85 9.24
N SER A 210 21.29 13.77 9.84
CA SER A 210 20.39 13.46 10.96
C SER A 210 19.22 12.55 10.58
N ALA A 211 18.70 12.67 9.35
CA ALA A 211 17.61 11.82 8.86
C ALA A 211 18.11 10.42 8.52
N HIS A 212 19.22 10.31 7.77
CA HIS A 212 19.79 9.04 7.32
C HIS A 212 20.40 8.21 8.45
N LEU A 213 20.94 8.83 9.49
CA LEU A 213 21.46 8.09 10.65
C LEU A 213 20.40 7.62 11.63
N ASN A 214 19.18 8.15 11.55
CA ASN A 214 18.18 7.79 12.53
C ASN A 214 17.64 6.38 12.22
N LYS A 215 18.01 5.43 13.07
CA LYS A 215 17.68 4.01 12.98
C LYS A 215 16.20 3.71 12.70
N TYR A 216 15.29 4.59 13.14
CA TYR A 216 13.85 4.40 12.94
C TYR A 216 13.41 4.67 11.49
N TYR A 217 14.11 5.52 10.73
CA TYR A 217 13.77 5.79 9.32
C TYR A 217 14.45 4.84 8.35
N ILE A 218 15.55 4.22 8.77
CA ILE A 218 16.24 3.17 8.01
C ILE A 218 15.74 1.76 8.34
N SER A 219 14.97 1.57 9.42
CA SER A 219 14.41 0.26 9.75
C SER A 219 13.47 -0.18 8.63
N ALA A 220 13.90 -1.19 7.87
CA ALA A 220 13.11 -1.79 6.80
C ALA A 220 12.28 -2.94 7.33
N SER A 221 11.09 -3.12 6.77
CA SER A 221 10.14 -4.15 7.20
C SER A 221 10.70 -5.56 7.01
N ASN A 222 11.49 -5.79 5.97
CA ASN A 222 12.19 -7.07 5.72
C ASN A 222 13.28 -7.43 6.75
N ASN A 223 13.63 -6.51 7.65
CA ASN A 223 14.64 -6.74 8.68
C ASN A 223 14.06 -6.94 10.08
N LYS A 224 12.76 -6.70 10.28
CA LYS A 224 12.07 -6.94 11.56
C LYS A 224 11.80 -8.43 11.78
N GLU A 225 12.01 -8.94 13.00
CA GLU A 225 11.89 -10.37 13.29
C GLU A 225 10.49 -10.94 12.99
N HIS A 226 9.44 -10.19 13.35
CA HIS A 226 8.06 -10.58 13.04
C HIS A 226 7.81 -10.64 11.53
N CYS A 227 8.31 -9.66 10.77
CA CYS A 227 8.08 -9.57 9.33
C CYS A 227 8.88 -10.60 8.53
N LYS A 228 10.06 -11.01 8.99
CA LYS A 228 10.86 -12.09 8.37
C LYS A 228 10.10 -13.42 8.27
N LYS A 229 9.12 -13.64 9.16
CA LYS A 229 8.27 -14.84 9.22
C LYS A 229 6.90 -14.63 8.57
N CYS A 230 6.66 -13.48 7.94
CA CYS A 230 5.36 -13.14 7.38
C CYS A 230 5.26 -13.54 5.90
N GLY A 231 4.22 -14.30 5.54
CA GLY A 231 3.94 -14.68 4.15
C GLY A 231 3.62 -13.51 3.21
N PHE A 232 3.39 -12.31 3.74
CA PHE A 232 3.13 -11.10 2.97
C PHE A 232 4.34 -10.15 2.95
N LEU A 233 5.54 -10.58 3.37
CA LEU A 233 6.70 -9.69 3.52
C LEU A 233 7.02 -8.85 2.27
N TYR A 234 6.83 -9.40 1.08
CA TYR A 234 7.13 -8.73 -0.19
C TYR A 234 5.94 -7.98 -0.79
N LEU A 235 4.74 -8.16 -0.24
CA LEU A 235 3.53 -7.45 -0.64
C LEU A 235 3.24 -6.28 0.31
N CYS A 236 3.46 -6.50 1.60
CA CYS A 236 3.26 -5.53 2.63
C CYS A 236 4.50 -4.63 2.73
N PRO A 237 4.33 -3.31 2.63
CA PRO A 237 5.46 -2.41 2.75
C PRO A 237 5.91 -2.25 4.23
N GLY A 238 5.13 -2.81 5.16
CA GLY A 238 5.33 -2.90 6.61
C GLY A 238 5.05 -1.63 7.41
N SER A 239 5.64 -1.52 8.59
CA SER A 239 5.19 -0.59 9.64
C SER A 239 5.67 0.84 9.44
N CYS A 240 4.85 1.83 9.80
CA CYS A 240 5.15 3.25 9.72
C CYS A 240 6.43 3.63 10.51
N PRO A 241 7.49 4.19 9.86
CA PRO A 241 8.73 4.61 10.54
C PRO A 241 8.50 5.64 11.66
N ALA A 242 7.48 6.49 11.52
CA ALA A 242 7.13 7.45 12.55
C ALA A 242 6.63 6.78 13.83
N GLU A 243 5.98 5.62 13.76
CA GLU A 243 5.56 4.87 14.94
C GLU A 243 6.76 4.29 15.66
N SER A 244 7.69 3.68 14.92
CA SER A 244 8.95 3.20 15.48
C SER A 244 9.72 4.33 16.17
N ALA A 245 9.74 5.53 15.57
CA ALA A 245 10.35 6.71 16.16
C ALA A 245 9.64 7.17 17.44
N ILE A 246 8.31 7.28 17.43
CA ILE A 246 7.50 7.72 18.58
C ILE A 246 7.63 6.73 19.75
N ASN A 247 7.57 5.43 19.47
CA ASN A 247 7.71 4.37 20.47
C ASN A 247 9.18 4.09 20.84
N LYS A 248 10.12 4.75 20.16
CA LYS A 248 11.58 4.56 20.31
C LYS A 248 12.04 3.11 20.12
N ASP A 249 11.33 2.35 19.30
CA ASP A 249 11.60 0.94 19.04
C ASP A 249 11.60 0.63 17.53
N THR A 250 12.74 0.15 17.03
CA THR A 250 12.92 -0.23 15.61
C THR A 250 12.14 -1.50 15.25
N GLU A 251 11.83 -2.35 16.22
CA GLU A 251 11.01 -3.55 16.03
C GLU A 251 9.51 -3.27 16.22
N TYR A 252 9.13 -2.04 16.57
CA TYR A 252 7.73 -1.69 16.81
C TYR A 252 6.84 -2.02 15.61
N ILE A 253 5.73 -2.70 15.88
CA ILE A 253 4.71 -3.06 14.91
C ILE A 253 3.35 -2.65 15.46
N ASP A 254 2.63 -1.84 14.69
CA ASP A 254 1.21 -1.60 14.91
C ASP A 254 0.45 -2.86 14.45
N ILE A 255 -0.02 -3.66 15.40
CA ILE A 255 -0.69 -4.94 15.11
C ILE A 255 -2.00 -4.74 14.36
N VAL A 256 -2.73 -3.65 14.62
CA VAL A 256 -3.96 -3.30 13.90
C VAL A 256 -3.65 -3.03 12.43
N TYR A 257 -2.59 -2.26 12.17
CA TYR A 257 -2.13 -2.00 10.80
C TYR A 257 -1.62 -3.27 10.13
N CYS A 258 -0.89 -4.13 10.87
CA CYS A 258 -0.40 -5.40 10.35
C CYS A 258 -1.55 -6.31 9.90
N VAL A 259 -2.56 -6.49 10.75
CA VAL A 259 -3.75 -7.32 10.48
C VAL A 259 -4.57 -6.72 9.34
N PHE A 260 -4.68 -5.39 9.27
CA PHE A 260 -5.35 -4.71 8.16
C PHE A 260 -4.74 -5.07 6.80
N TYR A 261 -3.41 -4.97 6.65
CA TYR A 261 -2.75 -5.29 5.38
C TYR A 261 -2.72 -6.78 5.09
N SER A 262 -2.41 -7.63 6.08
CA SER A 262 -2.38 -9.08 5.86
C SER A 262 -3.76 -9.58 5.44
N THR A 263 -4.83 -9.12 6.08
CA THR A 263 -6.21 -9.45 5.70
C THR A 263 -6.55 -8.88 4.32
N LEU A 264 -6.18 -7.63 4.02
CA LEU A 264 -6.44 -7.03 2.70
C LEU A 264 -5.81 -7.86 1.58
N PHE A 265 -4.52 -8.18 1.68
CA PHE A 265 -3.84 -9.01 0.68
C PHE A 265 -4.43 -10.42 0.63
N ARG A 266 -4.75 -11.00 1.78
CA ARG A 266 -5.35 -12.34 1.87
C ARG A 266 -6.67 -12.42 1.13
N GLU A 267 -7.58 -11.53 1.44
CA GLU A 267 -8.92 -11.53 0.88
C GLU A 267 -8.91 -11.10 -0.59
N CYS A 268 -8.03 -10.17 -0.99
CA CYS A 268 -7.85 -9.84 -2.41
C CYS A 268 -7.38 -11.05 -3.22
N LEU A 269 -6.36 -11.76 -2.74
CA LEU A 269 -5.84 -12.93 -3.45
C LEU A 269 -6.90 -14.03 -3.55
N SER A 270 -7.57 -14.37 -2.44
CA SER A 270 -8.62 -15.39 -2.41
C SER A 270 -9.78 -15.06 -3.37
N ASN A 271 -10.27 -13.81 -3.33
CA ASN A 271 -11.37 -13.40 -4.21
C ASN A 271 -10.97 -13.34 -5.68
N ILE A 272 -9.71 -13.02 -6.01
CA ILE A 272 -9.25 -13.03 -7.41
C ILE A 272 -9.17 -14.45 -7.96
N VAL A 273 -8.64 -15.39 -7.18
CA VAL A 273 -8.62 -16.81 -7.56
C VAL A 273 -10.05 -17.30 -7.80
N SER A 274 -10.98 -16.96 -6.90
CA SER A 274 -12.41 -17.26 -7.05
C SER A 274 -13.02 -16.60 -8.29
N LEU A 275 -12.71 -15.33 -8.54
CA LEU A 275 -13.22 -14.59 -9.71
C LEU A 275 -12.72 -15.23 -11.01
N LYS A 276 -11.44 -15.61 -11.10
CA LYS A 276 -10.88 -16.28 -12.27
C LYS A 276 -11.56 -17.62 -12.53
N LYS A 277 -11.81 -18.41 -11.47
CA LYS A 277 -12.46 -19.72 -11.55
C LYS A 277 -13.93 -19.63 -11.97
N ASN A 278 -14.65 -18.65 -11.43
CA ASN A 278 -16.12 -18.57 -11.56
C ASN A 278 -16.59 -17.61 -12.67
N ASN A 279 -15.77 -16.62 -13.05
CA ASN A 279 -16.08 -15.62 -14.07
C ASN A 279 -14.81 -15.08 -14.75
N ILE A 280 -14.25 -15.89 -15.65
CA ILE A 280 -12.97 -15.60 -16.32
C ILE A 280 -13.00 -14.30 -17.13
N ASP A 281 -14.12 -13.96 -17.77
CA ASP A 281 -14.26 -12.73 -18.56
C ASP A 281 -14.16 -11.49 -17.67
N LYS A 282 -14.78 -11.55 -16.49
CA LYS A 282 -14.71 -10.46 -15.51
C LYS A 282 -13.32 -10.32 -14.91
N TYR A 283 -12.66 -11.44 -14.63
CA TYR A 283 -11.25 -11.46 -14.23
C TYR A 283 -10.37 -10.78 -15.29
N ASN A 284 -10.46 -11.20 -16.56
CA ASN A 284 -9.67 -10.62 -17.65
C ASN A 284 -9.92 -9.12 -17.80
N THR A 285 -11.19 -8.70 -17.75
CA THR A 285 -11.57 -7.28 -17.81
C THR A 285 -10.96 -6.47 -16.67
N LEU A 286 -10.95 -7.00 -15.44
CA LEU A 286 -10.34 -6.35 -14.28
C LEU A 286 -8.83 -6.19 -14.50
N ILE A 287 -8.14 -7.27 -14.86
CA ILE A 287 -6.69 -7.26 -15.08
C ILE A 287 -6.31 -6.31 -16.22
N ASP A 288 -6.99 -6.35 -17.35
CA ASP A 288 -6.75 -5.45 -18.49
C ASP A 288 -6.94 -3.98 -18.11
N LYS A 289 -7.95 -3.66 -17.30
CA LYS A 289 -8.18 -2.32 -16.77
C LYS A 289 -7.03 -1.89 -15.85
N LEU A 290 -6.47 -2.79 -15.04
CA LEU A 290 -5.32 -2.46 -14.19
C LEU A 290 -4.07 -2.18 -15.02
N ILE A 291 -3.82 -3.01 -16.04
CA ILE A 291 -2.66 -2.91 -16.93
C ILE A 291 -2.71 -1.62 -17.75
N SER A 292 -3.85 -1.34 -18.40
CA SER A 292 -4.02 -0.17 -19.25
C SER A 292 -3.84 1.15 -18.48
N ASN A 293 -4.29 1.20 -17.22
CA ASN A 293 -4.14 2.37 -16.35
C ASN A 293 -2.72 2.56 -15.79
N ASN A 294 -1.81 1.59 -15.96
CA ASN A 294 -0.40 1.75 -15.57
C ASN A 294 0.50 2.22 -16.69
N LYS A 295 0.01 2.51 -17.91
CA LYS A 295 0.87 3.01 -19.01
C LYS A 295 1.63 4.32 -18.71
N HIS A 296 1.33 5.00 -17.60
CA HIS A 296 2.07 6.17 -17.11
C HIS A 296 3.17 5.85 -16.08
N ASP A 297 3.18 4.66 -15.49
CA ASP A 297 4.30 4.11 -14.74
C ASP A 297 5.04 3.15 -15.68
N ASN A 298 6.35 3.27 -15.84
CA ASN A 298 7.15 2.41 -16.74
C ASN A 298 7.14 0.90 -16.38
N ASN A 299 6.31 0.48 -15.42
CA ASN A 299 6.15 -0.90 -14.97
C ASN A 299 5.06 -1.59 -15.79
N LYS A 300 5.46 -2.33 -16.83
CA LYS A 300 4.56 -3.29 -17.48
C LYS A 300 4.16 -4.37 -16.47
N PRO A 301 2.91 -4.87 -16.49
CA PRO A 301 2.62 -6.16 -15.88
C PRO A 301 3.55 -7.18 -16.51
N TYR A 302 4.13 -8.03 -15.70
CA TYR A 302 4.66 -9.25 -16.24
C TYR A 302 3.74 -10.36 -15.77
N SER A 303 3.15 -11.12 -16.70
CA SER A 303 2.72 -12.46 -16.32
C SER A 303 3.94 -13.23 -15.81
N CYS A 304 3.75 -14.15 -14.87
CA CYS A 304 4.83 -15.05 -14.45
C CYS A 304 5.56 -15.67 -15.66
N PHE A 305 4.85 -15.92 -16.77
CA PHE A 305 5.45 -16.42 -18.02
C PHE A 305 6.15 -15.37 -18.88
N GLU A 306 5.78 -14.08 -18.84
CA GLU A 306 6.49 -13.02 -19.57
C GLU A 306 7.77 -12.58 -18.86
N ILE A 307 7.84 -12.63 -17.52
CA ILE A 307 9.13 -12.53 -16.78
C ILE A 307 10.06 -13.66 -17.23
N ILE A 308 9.49 -14.86 -17.42
CA ILE A 308 10.25 -16.08 -17.74
C ILE A 308 10.69 -16.12 -19.22
N ASN A 309 9.90 -15.58 -20.17
CA ASN A 309 10.18 -15.69 -21.61
C ASN A 309 10.94 -14.51 -22.24
N GLN A 310 10.95 -13.31 -21.63
CA GLN A 310 11.59 -12.13 -22.25
C GLN A 310 13.13 -12.11 -22.19
N ASN A 311 13.78 -13.11 -21.60
CA ASN A 311 15.24 -13.24 -21.65
C ASN A 311 15.81 -13.69 -23.01
N ASN A 312 14.98 -13.95 -24.02
CA ASN A 312 15.47 -14.54 -25.27
C ASN A 312 15.49 -13.66 -26.51
N ASN A 313 14.89 -12.46 -26.57
CA ASN A 313 15.11 -11.54 -27.71
C ASN A 313 14.53 -10.14 -27.45
N HIS A 314 15.44 -9.16 -27.31
CA HIS A 314 15.33 -7.70 -27.49
C HIS A 314 15.88 -6.89 -26.31
N MET A 315 17.07 -6.32 -26.56
CA MET A 315 17.76 -5.32 -25.76
C MET A 315 16.85 -4.13 -25.39
N LEU A 316 16.52 -4.00 -24.11
CA LEU A 316 16.26 -2.71 -23.47
C LEU A 316 17.43 -2.44 -22.52
N HIS A 317 18.06 -1.28 -22.73
CA HIS A 317 19.21 -0.65 -22.07
C HIS A 317 19.97 -1.41 -20.94
N PRO A 318 21.29 -1.65 -21.13
CA PRO A 318 22.14 -2.49 -20.25
C PRO A 318 22.70 -1.75 -19.02
N GLU A 319 21.86 -1.18 -18.17
CA GLU A 319 22.29 -0.74 -16.81
C GLU A 319 21.85 -1.71 -15.69
N ILE A 320 21.11 -2.77 -16.03
CA ILE A 320 20.73 -3.84 -15.09
C ILE A 320 21.68 -5.02 -15.28
N LEU A 321 22.91 -4.89 -14.78
CA LEU A 321 23.88 -5.97 -14.57
C LEU A 321 25.02 -5.39 -13.72
N ILE A 322 24.97 -5.57 -12.40
CA ILE A 322 26.19 -5.40 -11.59
C ILE A 322 26.40 -6.68 -10.80
N PHE A 323 27.42 -7.45 -11.22
CA PHE A 323 28.55 -7.78 -10.35
C PHE A 323 29.77 -8.21 -11.17
N LYS A 324 30.89 -7.50 -10.99
CA LYS A 324 32.24 -8.10 -11.06
C LYS A 324 33.22 -7.34 -10.15
N ARG A 325 33.61 -8.03 -9.05
CA ARG A 325 34.92 -8.06 -8.32
C ARG A 325 35.60 -6.72 -7.97
N LYS A 326 36.29 -6.56 -6.84
CA LYS A 326 36.57 -7.33 -5.61
C LYS A 326 37.34 -6.31 -4.75
N ASP A 327 37.20 -6.41 -3.44
CA ASP A 327 38.00 -5.72 -2.43
C ASP A 327 37.55 -4.26 -2.16
N ASP A 328 37.36 -3.93 -0.87
CA ASP A 328 36.82 -2.68 -0.30
C ASP A 328 35.29 -2.45 -0.35
N ILE A 329 34.55 -3.18 0.49
CA ILE A 329 33.23 -2.72 0.94
C ILE A 329 33.38 -2.00 2.30
N ARG A 330 33.41 -0.67 2.25
CA ARG A 330 32.82 0.14 3.33
C ARG A 330 31.32 0.23 3.04
N SER A 331 30.50 -0.03 4.04
CA SER A 331 29.03 -0.03 4.00
C SER A 331 28.45 1.10 3.15
N ILE A 332 27.74 0.76 2.07
CA ILE A 332 26.83 1.66 1.37
C ILE A 332 25.47 0.95 1.31
N ASP A 333 24.48 1.54 2.00
CA ASP A 333 23.07 1.13 2.01
C ASP A 333 22.46 1.45 0.64
N LEU A 334 22.30 0.43 -0.20
CA LEU A 334 21.63 0.52 -1.50
C LEU A 334 20.19 0.01 -1.33
N GLY A 335 19.33 0.92 -0.88
CA GLY A 335 17.89 0.67 -0.83
C GLY A 335 17.31 0.30 -2.20
N ASN A 336 16.24 -0.49 -2.17
CA ASN A 336 15.27 -0.70 -3.25
C ASN A 336 15.74 -1.40 -4.54
N GLU A 337 16.29 -2.61 -4.47
CA GLU A 337 16.31 -3.50 -5.64
C GLU A 337 15.99 -4.94 -5.23
N ALA A 338 14.78 -5.40 -5.52
CA ALA A 338 14.45 -6.81 -5.52
C ALA A 338 14.91 -7.43 -6.84
N LEU A 339 16.21 -7.66 -6.97
CA LEU A 339 16.83 -8.50 -7.99
C LEU A 339 17.92 -9.31 -7.26
N LEU A 340 17.76 -10.64 -7.26
CA LEU A 340 18.68 -11.69 -6.75
C LEU A 340 19.98 -11.16 -6.11
N TYR A 341 20.00 -11.02 -4.78
CA TYR A 341 21.21 -10.62 -4.06
C TYR A 341 21.88 -11.83 -3.40
N ARG A 342 23.15 -12.09 -3.76
CA ARG A 342 23.99 -13.12 -3.16
C ARG A 342 24.79 -12.50 -2.01
N GLU A 343 24.37 -12.68 -0.76
CA GLU A 343 25.23 -12.39 0.40
C GLU A 343 26.07 -13.62 0.76
N ASN A 344 27.31 -13.40 1.23
CA ASN A 344 28.32 -14.42 1.55
C ASN A 344 27.92 -15.40 2.68
N SER A 345 26.71 -15.31 3.22
CA SER A 345 26.17 -16.17 4.27
C SER A 345 24.80 -16.79 3.95
N GLY A 346 24.33 -16.71 2.71
CA GLY A 346 23.04 -17.27 2.29
C GLY A 346 22.33 -16.33 1.33
N ILE A 347 21.81 -16.86 0.24
CA ILE A 347 21.16 -16.09 -0.83
C ILE A 347 19.71 -15.86 -0.43
N ARG A 348 19.24 -14.61 -0.33
CA ARG A 348 17.83 -14.30 -0.10
C ARG A 348 17.08 -14.24 -1.45
N TYR A 349 16.52 -15.39 -1.85
CA TYR A 349 15.67 -15.57 -3.06
C TYR A 349 14.22 -15.11 -2.91
N VAL A 350 13.86 -14.62 -1.73
CA VAL A 350 12.49 -14.76 -1.18
C VAL A 350 11.44 -13.85 -1.85
N ALA A 351 11.85 -12.74 -2.50
CA ALA A 351 10.89 -11.85 -3.19
C ALA A 351 10.18 -12.53 -4.37
N ASN A 352 10.89 -13.41 -5.09
CA ASN A 352 10.34 -14.11 -6.25
C ASN A 352 9.55 -15.35 -5.82
N ALA A 353 9.95 -16.06 -4.77
CA ALA A 353 9.26 -17.29 -4.36
C ALA A 353 7.81 -17.04 -3.95
N THR A 354 7.54 -16.07 -3.07
CA THR A 354 6.16 -15.74 -2.63
C THR A 354 5.27 -15.34 -3.82
N LEU A 355 5.76 -14.44 -4.69
CA LEU A 355 5.01 -14.03 -5.87
C LEU A 355 4.77 -15.20 -6.81
N MET A 356 5.79 -16.03 -7.09
CA MET A 356 5.65 -17.17 -7.99
C MET A 356 4.65 -18.19 -7.48
N VAL A 357 4.62 -18.46 -6.17
CA VAL A 357 3.59 -19.33 -5.59
C VAL A 357 2.20 -18.71 -5.75
N ILE A 358 2.05 -17.41 -5.49
CA ILE A 358 0.79 -16.67 -5.72
C ILE A 358 0.33 -16.77 -7.18
N TRP A 359 1.24 -16.57 -8.14
CA TRP A 359 0.96 -16.72 -9.56
C TRP A 359 0.58 -18.14 -9.93
N SER A 360 1.24 -19.14 -9.35
CA SER A 360 0.89 -20.55 -9.50
C SER A 360 -0.51 -20.87 -8.99
N LEU A 361 -0.93 -20.26 -7.88
CA LEU A 361 -2.31 -20.36 -7.40
C LEU A 361 -3.30 -19.73 -8.37
N ILE A 362 -2.98 -18.54 -8.88
CA ILE A 362 -3.81 -17.85 -9.87
C ILE A 362 -3.91 -18.67 -11.16
N ASP A 363 -2.82 -19.25 -11.65
CA ASP A 363 -2.78 -20.02 -12.90
C ASP A 363 -3.18 -21.48 -12.76
N GLY A 364 -3.52 -21.94 -11.55
CA GLY A 364 -3.89 -23.34 -11.29
C GLY A 364 -2.73 -24.32 -11.51
N CYS A 365 -1.48 -23.83 -11.52
CA CYS A 365 -0.27 -24.63 -11.66
C CYS A 365 0.31 -24.94 -10.28
N ILE A 366 -0.10 -26.07 -9.69
CA ILE A 366 -0.05 -26.25 -8.24
C ILE A 366 1.22 -26.95 -7.72
N THR A 367 1.97 -27.73 -8.51
CA THR A 367 3.04 -28.55 -7.89
C THR A 367 4.29 -27.74 -7.53
N GLY A 368 4.61 -27.70 -6.24
CA GLY A 368 5.76 -26.99 -5.68
C GLY A 368 7.09 -27.47 -6.23
N GLU A 369 7.21 -28.77 -6.53
CA GLU A 369 8.40 -29.36 -7.15
C GLU A 369 8.64 -28.82 -8.58
N ASN A 370 7.57 -28.61 -9.38
CA ASN A 370 7.70 -28.02 -10.72
C ASN A 370 8.07 -26.53 -10.65
N ILE A 371 7.60 -25.82 -9.63
CA ILE A 371 7.97 -24.42 -9.40
C ILE A 371 9.45 -24.37 -8.99
N ALA A 372 9.88 -25.22 -8.04
CA ALA A 372 11.27 -25.32 -7.59
C ALA A 372 12.22 -25.63 -8.74
N LYS A 373 11.90 -26.65 -9.55
CA LYS A 373 12.68 -27.03 -10.74
C LYS A 373 12.80 -25.90 -11.76
N LYS A 374 11.70 -25.17 -12.01
CA LYS A 374 11.71 -24.02 -12.92
C LYS A 374 12.56 -22.86 -12.39
N ILE A 375 12.45 -22.51 -11.11
CA ILE A 375 13.26 -21.45 -10.50
C ILE A 375 14.74 -21.83 -10.51
N ALA A 376 15.07 -23.05 -10.11
CA ALA A 376 16.42 -23.59 -10.10
C ALA A 376 17.10 -23.50 -11.47
N THR A 377 16.35 -23.83 -12.53
CA THR A 377 16.81 -23.73 -13.91
C THR A 377 17.09 -22.29 -14.32
N ILE A 378 16.20 -21.35 -13.96
CA ILE A 378 16.33 -19.92 -14.32
C ILE A 378 17.48 -19.25 -13.55
N CYS A 379 17.63 -19.58 -12.28
CA CYS A 379 18.61 -18.98 -11.38
C CYS A 379 19.96 -19.69 -11.40
N GLU A 380 20.10 -20.75 -12.20
CA GLU A 380 21.30 -21.60 -12.28
C GLU A 380 21.78 -22.13 -10.92
N VAL A 381 20.83 -22.54 -10.06
CA VAL A 381 21.12 -23.05 -8.71
C VAL A 381 20.48 -24.41 -8.46
N PRO A 382 20.98 -25.20 -7.48
CA PRO A 382 20.37 -26.47 -7.12
C PRO A 382 18.90 -26.31 -6.71
N VAL A 383 18.05 -27.24 -7.16
CA VAL A 383 16.62 -27.29 -6.80
C VAL A 383 16.43 -27.35 -5.29
N ALA A 384 17.27 -28.13 -4.60
CA ALA A 384 17.25 -28.29 -3.14
C ALA A 384 17.46 -26.97 -2.37
N ASP A 385 18.15 -25.99 -2.96
CA ASP A 385 18.39 -24.69 -2.33
C ASP A 385 17.13 -23.79 -2.35
N ILE A 386 16.14 -24.13 -3.18
CA ILE A 386 14.90 -23.36 -3.37
C ILE A 386 13.67 -24.10 -2.80
N GLU A 387 13.71 -25.43 -2.74
CA GLU A 387 12.61 -26.26 -2.27
C GLU A 387 12.14 -25.88 -0.87
N ASN A 388 13.06 -25.66 0.08
CA ASN A 388 12.69 -25.27 1.45
C ASN A 388 11.97 -23.91 1.48
N ASP A 389 12.48 -22.92 0.73
CA ASP A 389 11.87 -21.60 0.67
C ASP A 389 10.46 -21.67 0.07
N ILE A 390 10.27 -22.41 -1.04
CA ILE A 390 8.96 -22.59 -1.66
C ILE A 390 8.01 -23.38 -0.75
N TYR A 391 8.52 -24.42 -0.08
CA TYR A 391 7.75 -25.22 0.88
C TYR A 391 7.23 -24.35 2.02
N GLU A 392 8.08 -23.52 2.65
CA GLU A 392 7.68 -22.60 3.69
C GLU A 392 6.60 -21.60 3.20
N GLN A 393 6.69 -21.13 1.95
CA GLN A 393 5.64 -20.28 1.36
C GLN A 393 4.33 -21.04 1.17
N PHE A 394 4.35 -22.30 0.70
CA PHE A 394 3.13 -23.12 0.60
C PHE A 394 2.54 -23.45 1.97
N CYS A 395 3.35 -23.78 2.97
CA CYS A 395 2.91 -23.96 4.36
C CYS A 395 2.21 -22.70 4.86
N THR A 396 2.81 -21.53 4.61
CA THR A 396 2.20 -20.26 4.99
C THR A 396 0.85 -20.05 4.30
N LEU A 397 0.72 -20.38 3.01
CA LEU A 397 -0.54 -20.24 2.29
C LEU A 397 -1.58 -21.28 2.71
N TYR A 398 -1.16 -22.48 3.10
CA TYR A 398 -1.99 -23.51 3.69
C TYR A 398 -2.54 -23.07 5.05
N ASP A 399 -1.68 -22.55 5.92
CA ASP A 399 -2.07 -22.01 7.24
C ASP A 399 -3.01 -20.81 7.11
N LEU A 400 -2.83 -20.01 6.05
CA LEU A 400 -3.73 -18.90 5.71
C LEU A 400 -5.02 -19.34 4.99
N GLY A 401 -5.19 -20.64 4.72
CA GLY A 401 -6.40 -21.22 4.15
C GLY A 401 -6.58 -20.98 2.64
N PHE A 402 -5.52 -20.64 1.91
CA PHE A 402 -5.59 -20.42 0.47
C PHE A 402 -5.54 -21.70 -0.36
N ILE A 403 -4.96 -22.76 0.21
CA ILE A 403 -4.83 -24.06 -0.43
C ILE A 403 -5.29 -25.15 0.53
N GLU A 404 -5.94 -26.17 -0.01
CA GLU A 404 -6.46 -27.30 0.77
C GLU A 404 -5.38 -28.32 1.14
N SER A 405 -4.21 -28.24 0.51
CA SER A 405 -3.04 -29.08 0.78
C SER A 405 -1.76 -28.40 0.34
N ILE A 406 -0.64 -28.77 0.95
CA ILE A 406 0.70 -28.35 0.55
C ILE A 406 1.13 -29.22 -0.63
N PRO A 407 1.33 -28.66 -1.84
CA PRO A 407 1.58 -29.43 -3.05
C PRO A 407 3.07 -29.73 -3.25
N PHE A 408 3.69 -30.30 -2.21
CA PHE A 408 4.98 -30.96 -2.29
C PHE A 408 4.71 -32.47 -2.31
N GLU A 409 5.06 -33.15 -3.41
CA GLU A 409 5.14 -34.62 -3.40
C GLU A 409 6.42 -35.07 -2.73
#